data_AF-A0A0H2XC20-F1
#
_entry.id   AF-A0A0H2XC20-F1
#
_cell.length_a   1.000
_cell.length_b   1.000
_cell.length_c   1.000
_cell.angle_alpha   90.00
_cell.angle_beta   90.00
_cell.angle_gamma   90.00
#
_symmetry.space_group_name_H-M   'P 1'
#
loop_
_entity.id
_entity.type
_entity.pdbx_description
1 polymer ?
#
loop_
_entity_poly.entity_id
_entity_poly.type
_entity_poly.pdbx_seq_one_letter_code
_entity_poly.pdbx_strand_id
1 'polypeptide(L)'
;MKYVLSALLVIAGLFVWFWFSAPERATQFGAWTPQLRALAVIVGLAAGAFVFLGTGKGRETREFMSESRFELRKVVWPTRQEAIRTTWVVIVVVIILSLLLGGFDFVIQKLTQWFLAR
;
A
#
# COMPACT_ATOMS: atom_id res chain seq x y z
N MET A 1 -22.73 -15.02 -6.56
CA MET A 1 -21.90 -13.98 -5.93
C MET A 1 -21.63 -12.85 -6.94
N LYS A 2 -22.39 -11.75 -6.89
CA LYS A 2 -22.37 -10.72 -7.96
C LYS A 2 -21.10 -9.83 -7.95
N TYR A 3 -20.41 -9.71 -6.82
CA TYR A 3 -19.14 -8.96 -6.68
C TYR A 3 -17.93 -9.72 -7.24
N VAL A 4 -18.05 -11.02 -7.49
CA VAL A 4 -17.01 -11.80 -8.17
C VAL A 4 -16.87 -11.32 -9.62
N LEU A 5 -17.97 -10.91 -10.26
CA LEU A 5 -17.95 -10.35 -11.60
C LEU A 5 -17.14 -9.04 -11.67
N SER A 6 -17.28 -8.15 -10.69
CA SER A 6 -16.45 -6.93 -10.63
C SER A 6 -14.96 -7.25 -10.44
N ALA A 7 -14.63 -8.24 -9.62
CA ALA A 7 -13.24 -8.68 -9.44
C ALA A 7 -12.67 -9.27 -10.73
N LEU A 8 -13.45 -10.08 -11.44
CA LEU A 8 -13.06 -10.66 -12.73
C LEU A 8 -12.83 -9.60 -13.81
N LEU A 9 -13.62 -8.51 -13.84
CA LEU A 9 -13.41 -7.41 -14.79
C LEU A 9 -12.07 -6.68 -14.55
N VAL A 10 -11.70 -6.47 -13.28
CA VAL A 10 -10.39 -5.89 -12.93
C VAL A 10 -9.26 -6.84 -13.29
N ILE A 11 -9.40 -8.13 -12.95
CA ILE A 11 -8.42 -9.16 -13.28
C ILE A 11 -8.25 -9.30 -14.78
N ALA A 12 -9.33 -9.21 -15.57
CA ALA A 12 -9.24 -9.22 -17.03
C ALA A 12 -8.45 -8.03 -17.58
N GLY A 13 -8.62 -6.82 -17.02
CA GLY A 13 -7.82 -5.65 -17.39
C GLY A 13 -6.33 -5.84 -17.08
N LEU A 14 -6.00 -6.32 -15.88
CA LEU A 14 -4.62 -6.63 -15.49
C LEU A 14 -4.02 -7.77 -16.33
N PHE A 15 -4.83 -8.78 -16.65
CA PHE A 15 -4.43 -9.88 -17.52
C PHE A 15 -4.03 -9.35 -18.89
N VAL A 16 -4.80 -8.42 -19.49
CA VAL A 16 -4.42 -7.79 -20.77
C VAL A 16 -3.07 -7.06 -20.66
N TRP A 17 -2.81 -6.35 -19.56
CA TRP A 17 -1.52 -5.69 -19.34
C TRP A 17 -0.35 -6.66 -19.32
N PHE A 18 -0.41 -7.70 -18.48
CA PHE A 18 0.66 -8.69 -18.32
C PHE A 18 0.77 -9.66 -19.51
N TRP A 19 -0.35 -9.98 -20.15
CA TRP A 19 -0.38 -10.89 -21.29
C TRP A 19 0.23 -10.25 -22.53
N PHE A 20 -0.10 -8.99 -22.81
CA PHE A 20 0.46 -8.31 -23.98
C PHE A 20 1.82 -7.66 -23.71
N SER A 21 2.33 -7.64 -22.46
CA SER A 21 3.70 -7.19 -22.14
C SER A 21 4.80 -8.19 -22.50
N ALA A 22 4.47 -9.47 -22.73
CA ALA A 22 5.47 -10.50 -23.02
C ALA A 22 6.12 -10.29 -24.42
N PRO A 23 7.47 -10.19 -24.51
CA PRO A 23 8.18 -9.95 -25.77
C PRO A 23 7.89 -11.03 -26.85
N GLU A 24 7.75 -12.28 -26.42
CA GLU A 24 7.46 -13.43 -27.28
C GLU A 24 6.11 -13.32 -28.03
N ARG A 25 5.14 -12.62 -27.44
CA ARG A 25 3.79 -12.47 -28.01
C ARG A 25 3.66 -11.22 -28.87
N ALA A 26 4.53 -10.23 -28.64
CA ALA A 26 4.59 -9.02 -29.44
C ALA A 26 4.98 -9.31 -30.91
N THR A 27 5.77 -10.36 -31.14
CA THR A 27 6.17 -10.81 -32.48
C THR A 27 5.08 -11.62 -33.21
N GLN A 28 4.17 -12.27 -32.45
CA GLN A 28 3.08 -13.10 -33.01
C GLN A 28 1.78 -12.31 -33.27
N PHE A 29 1.39 -11.41 -32.37
CA PHE A 29 0.10 -10.70 -32.42
C PHE A 29 0.25 -9.19 -32.69
N GLY A 30 1.46 -8.72 -32.95
CA GLY A 30 1.79 -7.29 -33.04
C GLY A 30 1.93 -6.65 -31.66
N ALA A 31 2.92 -5.77 -31.52
CA ALA A 31 3.17 -5.08 -30.26
C ALA A 31 2.06 -4.03 -30.00
N TRP A 32 1.14 -4.35 -29.10
CA TRP A 32 0.18 -3.34 -28.61
C TRP A 32 0.96 -2.20 -27.96
N THR A 33 0.69 -0.96 -28.33
CA THR A 33 1.38 0.18 -27.72
C THR A 33 1.07 0.21 -26.21
N PRO A 34 2.01 0.68 -25.35
CA PRO A 34 1.79 0.74 -23.90
C PRO A 34 0.50 1.49 -23.50
N GLN A 35 0.11 2.48 -24.31
CA GLN A 35 -1.08 3.30 -24.11
C GLN A 35 -2.38 2.49 -24.25
N LEU A 36 -2.47 1.59 -25.24
CA LEU A 36 -3.65 0.73 -25.44
C LEU A 36 -3.84 -0.26 -24.29
N ARG A 37 -2.73 -0.80 -23.76
CA ARG A 37 -2.77 -1.71 -22.61
C ARG A 37 -3.20 -0.97 -21.34
N ALA A 38 -2.70 0.24 -21.13
CA ALA A 38 -3.12 1.09 -20.02
C ALA A 38 -4.63 1.38 -20.09
N LEU A 39 -5.14 1.68 -21.29
CA LEU A 39 -6.56 1.85 -21.55
C LEU A 39 -7.38 0.61 -21.16
N ALA A 40 -6.94 -0.59 -21.52
CA ALA A 40 -7.63 -1.83 -21.15
C ALA A 40 -7.73 -2.02 -19.62
N VAL A 41 -6.67 -1.68 -18.88
CA VAL A 41 -6.69 -1.71 -17.41
C VAL A 41 -7.67 -0.68 -16.86
N ILE A 42 -7.64 0.55 -17.38
CA ILE A 42 -8.54 1.63 -16.94
C ILE A 42 -10.00 1.25 -17.20
N VAL A 43 -10.31 0.68 -18.37
CA VAL A 43 -11.67 0.21 -18.70
C VAL A 43 -12.08 -0.94 -17.77
N GLY A 44 -11.20 -1.91 -17.52
CA GLY A 44 -11.46 -3.01 -16.59
C GLY A 44 -11.73 -2.53 -15.16
N LEU A 45 -10.96 -1.54 -14.68
CA LEU A 45 -11.17 -0.89 -13.38
C LEU A 45 -12.49 -0.11 -13.32
N ALA A 46 -12.79 0.69 -14.35
CA ALA A 46 -14.01 1.48 -14.41
C ALA A 46 -15.26 0.59 -14.46
N ALA A 47 -15.27 -0.43 -15.32
CA ALA A 47 -16.35 -1.39 -15.42
C ALA A 47 -16.50 -2.22 -14.13
N GLY A 48 -15.39 -2.67 -13.54
CA GLY A 48 -15.37 -3.37 -12.26
C GLY A 48 -15.96 -2.53 -11.13
N ALA A 49 -15.57 -1.25 -11.04
CA ALA A 49 -16.11 -0.31 -10.06
C ALA A 49 -17.61 -0.04 -10.27
N PHE A 50 -18.04 0.18 -11.51
CA PHE A 50 -19.44 0.40 -11.85
C PHE A 50 -20.31 -0.79 -11.43
N VAL A 51 -19.88 -2.02 -11.76
CA VAL A 51 -20.58 -3.24 -11.36
C VAL A 51 -20.56 -3.40 -9.84
N PHE A 52 -19.42 -3.17 -9.18
CA PHE A 52 -19.27 -3.29 -7.73
C PHE A 52 -20.24 -2.40 -6.97
N LEU A 53 -20.37 -1.13 -7.38
CA LEU A 53 -21.27 -0.16 -6.76
C LEU A 53 -22.75 -0.55 -6.87
N GLY A 54 -23.14 -1.28 -7.91
CA GLY A 54 -24.48 -1.84 -8.08
C GLY A 54 -24.74 -3.13 -7.29
N THR A 55 -23.72 -3.73 -6.67
CA THR A 55 -23.88 -4.97 -5.89
C THR A 55 -24.35 -4.70 -4.45
N GLY A 56 -24.94 -5.72 -3.80
CA GLY A 56 -25.28 -5.66 -2.37
C GLY A 56 -24.09 -5.33 -1.47
N LYS A 57 -22.89 -5.83 -1.82
CA LYS A 57 -21.65 -5.53 -1.08
C LYS A 57 -21.19 -4.08 -1.26
N GLY A 58 -21.44 -3.48 -2.43
CA GLY A 58 -21.22 -2.05 -2.66
C GLY A 58 -22.11 -1.15 -1.80
N ARG A 59 -23.36 -1.56 -1.54
CA ARG A 59 -24.27 -0.86 -0.63
C ARG A 59 -23.80 -0.93 0.83
N GLU A 60 -23.42 -2.12 1.28
CA GLU A 60 -22.83 -2.36 2.61
C GLU A 60 -21.58 -1.50 2.83
N THR A 61 -20.68 -1.41 1.83
CA THR A 61 -19.50 -0.52 1.91
C THR A 61 -19.88 0.96 2.04
N ARG A 62 -20.91 1.43 1.34
CA ARG A 62 -21.37 2.82 1.45
C ARG A 62 -21.94 3.13 2.84
N GLU A 63 -22.72 2.21 3.38
CA GLU A 63 -23.26 2.30 4.74
C GLU A 63 -22.14 2.31 5.77
N PHE A 64 -21.20 1.36 5.69
CA PHE A 64 -20.00 1.30 6.53
C PHE A 64 -19.18 2.61 6.49
N MET A 65 -19.02 3.21 5.31
CA MET A 65 -18.31 4.50 5.18
C MET A 65 -19.06 5.64 5.86
N SER A 66 -20.39 5.62 5.83
CA SER A 66 -21.21 6.62 6.52
C SER A 66 -21.14 6.46 8.04
N GLU A 67 -21.19 5.23 8.54
CA GLU A 67 -21.03 4.89 9.96
C GLU A 67 -19.62 5.23 10.45
N SER A 68 -18.58 4.88 9.67
CA SER A 68 -17.19 5.22 9.98
C SER A 68 -16.99 6.73 10.11
N ARG A 69 -17.62 7.53 9.23
CA ARG A 69 -17.59 9.00 9.35
C ARG A 69 -18.29 9.50 10.60
N PHE A 70 -19.35 8.84 11.05
CA PHE A 70 -20.03 9.17 12.29
C PHE A 70 -19.15 8.83 13.51
N GLU A 71 -18.51 7.67 13.53
CA GLU A 71 -17.58 7.27 14.60
C GLU A 71 -16.33 8.15 14.64
N LEU A 72 -15.79 8.55 13.49
CA LEU A 72 -14.65 9.48 13.41
C LEU A 72 -14.95 10.85 14.04
N ARG A 73 -16.22 11.26 14.11
CA ARG A 73 -16.60 12.49 14.83
C ARG A 73 -16.55 12.36 16.34
N LYS A 74 -16.60 11.12 16.87
CA LYS A 74 -16.44 10.84 18.30
C LYS A 74 -14.97 10.77 18.72
N VAL A 75 -14.05 10.76 17.77
CA VAL A 75 -12.60 10.77 18.05
C VAL A 75 -12.22 12.13 18.60
N VAL A 76 -11.73 12.14 19.83
CA VAL A 76 -11.12 13.31 20.45
C VAL A 76 -9.72 13.44 19.87
N TRP A 77 -9.53 14.40 18.97
CA TRP A 77 -8.23 14.68 18.40
C TRP A 77 -7.34 15.37 19.45
N PRO A 78 -6.07 14.95 19.59
CA PRO A 78 -5.18 15.51 20.59
C PRO A 78 -4.96 17.00 20.33
N THR A 79 -4.84 17.79 21.39
CA THR A 79 -4.45 19.19 21.24
C THR A 79 -3.01 19.28 20.71
N ARG A 80 -2.63 20.40 20.07
CA ARG A 80 -1.25 20.60 19.59
C ARG A 80 -0.21 20.37 20.68
N GLN A 81 -0.54 20.71 21.93
CA GLN A 81 0.34 20.54 23.07
C GLN A 81 0.50 19.06 23.47
N GLU A 82 -0.59 18.30 23.49
CA GLU A 82 -0.56 16.85 23.74
C GLU A 82 0.23 16.11 22.66
N ALA A 83 -0.02 16.43 21.39
CA ALA A 83 0.68 15.83 20.27
C ALA A 83 2.21 16.06 20.38
N ILE A 84 2.62 17.31 20.64
CA ILE A 84 4.03 17.66 20.83
C ILE A 84 4.63 16.93 22.04
N ARG A 85 3.90 16.83 23.15
CA ARG A 85 4.37 16.12 24.35
C ARG A 85 4.64 14.64 24.04
N THR A 86 3.72 13.97 23.38
CA THR A 86 3.91 12.55 23.01
C THR A 86 5.04 12.38 21.99
N THR A 87 5.17 13.29 21.02
CA THR A 87 6.30 13.28 20.08
C THR A 87 7.64 13.43 20.79
N TRP A 88 7.75 14.32 21.79
CA TRP A 88 8.97 14.47 22.58
C TRP A 88 9.34 13.19 23.34
N VAL A 89 8.36 12.49 23.91
CA VAL A 89 8.60 11.19 24.54
C VAL A 89 9.20 10.21 23.54
N VAL A 90 8.62 10.10 22.34
CA VAL A 90 9.15 9.21 21.28
C VAL A 90 10.57 9.63 20.86
N ILE A 91 10.85 10.91 20.69
CA ILE A 91 12.18 11.43 20.35
C ILE A 91 13.22 10.99 21.39
N VAL A 92 12.91 11.16 22.69
CA VAL A 92 13.81 10.76 23.77
C VAL A 92 14.08 9.25 23.73
N VAL A 93 13.04 8.43 23.57
CA VAL A 93 13.19 6.97 23.48
C VAL A 93 14.06 6.58 22.28
N VAL A 94 13.82 7.18 21.11
CA VAL A 94 14.62 6.91 19.90
C VAL A 94 16.08 7.31 20.08
N ILE A 95 16.37 8.44 20.73
CA ILE A 95 17.74 8.87 21.04
C ILE A 95 18.44 7.87 21.98
N ILE A 96 17.74 7.40 23.02
CA ILE A 96 18.31 6.42 23.96
C ILE A 96 18.63 5.12 23.23
N LEU A 97 17.69 4.61 22.43
CA LEU A 97 17.88 3.37 21.69
C LEU A 97 18.99 3.48 20.64
N SER A 98 19.07 4.61 19.91
CA SER A 98 20.10 4.81 18.89
C SER A 98 21.49 4.93 19.50
N LEU A 99 21.63 5.62 20.64
CA LEU A 99 22.89 5.70 21.38
C LEU A 99 23.30 4.33 21.94
N LEU A 100 22.34 3.56 22.47
CA LEU A 100 22.60 2.23 23.00
C LEU A 100 23.07 1.28 21.89
N LEU A 101 22.32 1.20 20.78
CA LEU A 101 22.68 0.36 19.64
C LEU A 101 24.00 0.80 19.01
N GLY A 102 24.17 2.09 18.72
CA GLY A 102 25.43 2.61 18.17
C GLY A 102 26.62 2.40 19.12
N GLY A 103 26.40 2.44 20.44
CA GLY A 103 27.40 2.09 21.43
C GLY A 103 27.82 0.62 21.35
N PHE A 104 26.85 -0.31 21.25
CA PHE A 104 27.14 -1.72 21.04
C PHE A 104 27.87 -1.97 19.72
N ASP A 105 27.42 -1.34 18.63
CA ASP A 105 28.07 -1.45 17.32
C ASP A 105 29.53 -1.01 17.39
N PHE A 106 29.82 0.11 18.07
CA PHE A 106 31.18 0.61 18.26
C PHE A 106 32.05 -0.36 19.06
N VAL A 107 31.53 -0.90 20.17
CA VAL A 107 32.26 -1.87 21.01
C VAL A 107 32.54 -3.15 20.23
N ILE A 108 31.53 -3.71 19.56
CA ILE A 108 31.67 -4.91 18.75
C ILE A 108 32.70 -4.67 17.64
N GLN A 109 32.60 -3.55 16.91
CA GLN A 109 33.55 -3.20 15.86
C GLN A 109 35.00 -3.14 16.38
N LYS A 110 35.22 -2.50 17.54
CA LYS A 110 36.55 -2.42 18.15
C LYS A 110 37.07 -3.77 18.60
N LEU A 111 36.23 -4.60 19.20
CA LEU A 111 36.59 -5.96 19.61
C LEU A 111 36.94 -6.84 18.40
N THR A 112 36.15 -6.78 17.33
CA THR A 112 36.43 -7.52 16.09
C THR A 112 37.72 -7.04 15.43
N GLN A 113 37.96 -5.73 15.37
CA GLN A 113 39.22 -5.18 14.85
C GLN A 113 40.43 -5.65 15.66
N TRP A 114 40.33 -5.62 17.00
CA TRP A 114 41.40 -6.10 17.87
C TRP A 114 41.67 -7.60 17.70
N PHE A 115 40.61 -8.40 17.57
CA PHE A 115 40.71 -9.85 17.33
C PHE A 115 41.35 -10.18 15.98
N LEU A 116 40.99 -9.44 14.92
CA LEU A 116 41.56 -9.63 13.57
C LEU A 116 42.97 -9.05 13.42
N ALA A 117 43.34 -8.07 14.24
CA ALA A 117 44.67 -7.44 14.24
C ALA A 117 45.70 -8.21 15.09
N ARG A 118 45.28 -9.30 15.75
CA ARG A 118 46.14 -10.26 16.45
C ARG A 118 46.34 -11.49 15.58
#